data_AF-A0A134AFA2-F1
#
_entry.id   AF-A0A134AFA2-F1
#
_cell.length_a   1.000
_cell.length_b   1.000
_cell.length_c   1.000
_cell.angle_alpha   90.00
_cell.angle_beta   90.00
_cell.angle_gamma   90.00
#
_symmetry.space_group_name_H-M   'P 1'
#
loop_
_entity.id
_entity.type
_entity.pdbx_description
1 polymer ?
#
loop_
_entity_poly.entity_id
_entity_poly.type
_entity_poly.pdbx_seq_one_letter_code
_entity_poly.pdbx_strand_id
1 'polypeptide(L)'
;MNKDFLPFRYWGKDHINMYTKFLANDKNEISSINNYLYNKYSCVRGGKCSGWLAFENRIMPEIESIAEIKTLDMNSFMESFEKVFRYVFEYYNISADRKSMNICEGDFHHSVYMKGVDIATGLYYGSLMCNYYTNQFATSNNIQNSIGYEVYDPLEYGEDVIITAPIPTYQDFIERLGDYAINSLEMPVQRDVCWVGNVELTRRNVLHLLETVELKHQKWVMLAGRVSLHEEDKCETRWKDTYDLWCCSSENETIYDDGNARYLTIELEEYIGNLNSYPDNESKPWLWKNVKNINNQSEVFEETSLVLPPSNIIRFFNLKLNVSDLSWETQDKEKVIICNNNKNSYYRDPIGGTVFIRKDYFDKFLEGNTVKYFAFTERFIPDTGYADETSLHFEIVNGKIEKEIKNNDVYSRRNNGDNPLCSACPHTNIADEAVDNSSISNIEWLENSLKDY
;
A
#
# COMPACT_ATOMS: atom_id res chain seq x y z
N MET A 1 5.12 25.87 -13.10
CA MET A 1 5.61 24.77 -12.26
C MET A 1 4.37 24.16 -11.67
N ASN A 2 4.11 22.88 -11.94
CA ASN A 2 2.94 22.18 -11.40
C ASN A 2 2.89 22.41 -9.88
N LYS A 3 1.71 22.76 -9.36
CA LYS A 3 1.52 23.18 -7.95
C LYS A 3 1.78 22.03 -6.96
N ASP A 4 1.88 20.81 -7.48
CA ASP A 4 1.91 19.58 -6.71
C ASP A 4 3.29 18.88 -6.74
N PHE A 5 4.32 19.51 -7.34
CA PHE A 5 5.64 18.87 -7.45
C PHE A 5 6.58 19.11 -6.26
N LEU A 6 6.46 20.25 -5.59
CA LEU A 6 7.22 20.52 -4.37
C LEU A 6 6.32 20.19 -3.17
N PRO A 7 6.89 19.66 -2.07
CA PRO A 7 6.14 19.39 -0.83
C PRO A 7 5.66 20.66 -0.10
N PHE A 8 5.81 21.82 -0.74
CA PHE A 8 5.35 23.12 -0.28
C PHE A 8 4.88 23.96 -1.45
N ARG A 9 3.86 24.79 -1.21
CA ARG A 9 3.35 25.71 -2.22
C ARG A 9 4.21 26.97 -2.26
N TYR A 10 4.81 27.24 -3.41
CA TYR A 10 5.58 28.45 -3.65
C TYR A 10 4.72 29.56 -4.29
N TRP A 11 4.56 30.68 -3.58
CA TRP A 11 3.83 31.86 -4.05
C TRP A 11 4.72 33.07 -4.30
N GLY A 12 5.95 33.07 -3.77
CA GLY A 12 6.95 34.12 -3.97
C GLY A 12 8.12 33.98 -3.01
N LYS A 13 9.12 34.88 -3.13
CA LYS A 13 10.32 34.88 -2.27
C LYS A 13 10.01 34.97 -0.78
N ASP A 14 8.92 35.64 -0.42
CA ASP A 14 8.51 35.86 0.98
C ASP A 14 7.27 35.04 1.36
N HIS A 15 6.77 34.19 0.46
CA HIS A 15 5.57 33.41 0.69
C HIS A 15 5.71 31.99 0.13
N ILE A 16 6.15 31.06 0.98
CA ILE A 16 5.94 29.63 0.81
C ILE A 16 4.97 29.15 1.87
N ASN A 17 4.08 28.25 1.49
CA ASN A 17 3.19 27.58 2.41
C ASN A 17 3.62 26.12 2.52
N MET A 18 4.25 25.78 3.64
CA MET A 18 4.57 24.41 4.02
C MET A 18 3.44 23.90 4.91
N TYR A 19 2.98 22.67 4.67
CA TYR A 19 1.96 22.04 5.50
C TYR A 19 2.41 21.91 6.96
N THR A 20 3.67 21.52 7.15
CA THR A 20 4.33 21.37 8.45
C THR A 20 5.69 22.09 8.43
N LYS A 21 6.03 22.78 9.52
CA LYS A 21 7.33 23.45 9.68
C LYS A 21 8.28 22.58 10.50
N PHE A 22 9.57 22.78 10.30
CA PHE A 22 10.61 22.13 11.10
C PHE A 22 11.01 23.00 12.28
N LEU A 23 11.32 22.39 13.42
CA LEU A 23 11.84 23.09 14.59
C LEU A 23 13.31 23.50 14.35
N ALA A 24 13.71 24.66 14.86
CA ALA A 24 15.09 25.15 14.83
C ALA A 24 15.90 24.72 16.07
N ASN A 25 15.23 24.13 17.06
CA ASN A 25 15.86 23.61 18.27
C ASN A 25 16.84 22.47 17.97
N ASP A 26 17.79 22.26 18.87
CA ASP A 26 18.69 21.11 18.77
C ASP A 26 17.88 19.81 18.82
N LYS A 27 18.16 18.86 17.93
CA LYS A 27 17.43 17.60 17.86
C LYS A 27 17.49 16.82 19.17
N ASN A 28 18.61 16.88 19.89
CA ASN A 28 18.76 16.16 21.16
C ASN A 28 17.97 16.83 22.28
N GLU A 29 17.79 18.16 22.24
CA GLU A 29 16.92 18.89 23.16
C GLU A 29 15.47 18.42 22.99
N ILE A 30 14.95 18.43 21.75
CA ILE A 30 13.58 17.96 21.47
C ILE A 30 13.43 16.47 21.79
N SER A 31 14.42 15.64 21.44
CA SER A 31 14.42 14.22 21.80
C SER A 31 14.37 14.02 23.33
N SER A 32 15.07 14.86 24.11
CA SER A 32 15.03 14.81 25.57
C SER A 32 13.64 15.19 26.11
N ILE A 33 12.99 16.20 25.53
CA ILE A 33 11.59 16.57 25.86
C ILE A 33 10.65 15.40 25.55
N ASN A 34 10.74 14.82 24.36
CA ASN A 34 9.91 13.69 23.97
C ASN A 34 10.12 12.48 24.89
N ASN A 35 11.37 12.15 25.25
CA ASN A 35 11.68 11.08 26.20
C ASN A 35 11.15 11.37 27.60
N TYR A 36 11.21 12.62 28.05
CA TYR A 36 10.62 13.05 29.31
C TYR A 36 9.10 12.82 29.32
N LEU A 37 8.41 13.31 28.30
CA LEU A 37 6.96 13.15 28.13
C LEU A 37 6.57 11.67 28.04
N TYR A 38 7.32 10.89 27.27
CA TYR A 38 7.13 9.45 27.13
C TYR A 38 7.17 8.75 28.48
N ASN A 39 8.20 9.01 29.29
CA ASN A 39 8.37 8.36 30.59
C ASN A 39 7.26 8.75 31.56
N LYS A 40 6.89 10.03 31.59
CA LYS A 40 5.89 10.57 32.50
C LYS A 40 4.46 10.15 32.15
N TYR A 41 4.13 10.11 30.86
CA TYR A 41 2.77 9.91 30.37
C TYR A 41 2.55 8.58 29.63
N SER A 42 3.45 7.61 29.82
CA SER A 42 3.37 6.28 29.20
C SER A 42 2.02 5.57 29.40
N CYS A 43 1.32 5.83 30.51
CA CYS A 43 -0.01 5.24 30.78
C CYS A 43 -1.16 5.79 29.90
N VAL A 44 -0.91 6.83 29.10
CA VAL A 44 -1.89 7.46 28.18
C VAL A 44 -1.85 6.82 26.77
N ARG A 45 -0.92 5.89 26.52
CA ARG A 45 -0.77 5.18 25.23
C ARG A 45 -1.84 4.12 25.02
N GLY A 46 -2.59 4.27 23.92
CA GLY A 46 -3.62 3.34 23.45
C GLY A 46 -4.96 3.47 24.18
N GLY A 47 -6.06 3.34 23.43
CA GLY A 47 -7.43 3.35 23.97
C GLY A 47 -8.07 4.75 24.02
N LYS A 48 -9.14 4.88 24.82
CA LYS A 48 -10.00 6.07 24.79
C LYS A 48 -9.33 7.39 25.21
N CYS A 49 -8.21 7.38 25.94
CA CYS A 49 -7.52 8.59 26.41
C CYS A 49 -6.39 9.09 25.50
N SER A 50 -6.06 8.36 24.42
CA SER A 50 -5.06 8.83 23.46
C SER A 50 -5.67 9.93 22.59
N GLY A 51 -4.94 11.04 22.38
CA GLY A 51 -5.36 12.09 21.44
C GLY A 51 -6.31 13.15 21.93
N TRP A 52 -6.49 13.33 23.24
CA TRP A 52 -7.41 14.36 23.74
C TRP A 52 -6.75 15.74 23.65
N LEU A 53 -7.33 16.67 22.88
CA LEU A 53 -6.90 18.08 22.79
C LEU A 53 -6.73 18.74 24.17
N ALA A 54 -7.61 18.41 25.12
CA ALA A 54 -7.51 18.90 26.50
C ALA A 54 -6.24 18.41 27.23
N PHE A 55 -5.73 17.22 26.88
CA PHE A 55 -4.48 16.70 27.43
C PHE A 55 -3.26 17.43 26.85
N GLU A 56 -3.26 17.72 25.54
CA GLU A 56 -2.23 18.54 24.90
C GLU A 56 -2.12 19.93 25.55
N ASN A 57 -3.26 20.63 25.73
CA ASN A 57 -3.29 21.95 26.38
C ASN A 57 -2.74 21.94 27.81
N ARG A 58 -2.81 20.81 28.51
CA ARG A 58 -2.29 20.67 29.88
C ARG A 58 -0.77 20.49 29.92
N ILE A 59 -0.20 19.81 28.93
CA ILE A 59 1.24 19.51 28.88
C ILE A 59 2.04 20.60 28.19
N MET A 60 1.43 21.40 27.32
CA MET A 60 2.12 22.51 26.63
C MET A 60 2.81 23.50 27.59
N PRO A 61 2.18 23.98 28.68
CA PRO A 61 2.86 24.85 29.64
C PRO A 61 4.07 24.21 30.34
N GLU A 62 4.05 22.88 30.50
CA GLU A 62 5.19 22.15 31.03
C GLU A 62 6.35 22.13 30.03
N ILE A 63 6.06 21.94 28.75
CA ILE A 63 7.07 21.99 27.68
C ILE A 63 7.66 23.40 27.54
N GLU A 64 6.81 24.43 27.55
CA GLU A 64 7.22 25.84 27.51
C GLU A 64 8.11 26.23 28.70
N SER A 65 7.98 25.54 29.84
CA SER A 65 8.87 25.72 30.99
C SER A 65 10.24 25.07 30.84
N ILE A 66 10.36 24.07 29.94
CA ILE A 66 11.60 23.32 29.67
C ILE A 66 12.41 24.01 28.57
N ALA A 67 11.76 24.42 27.48
CA ALA A 67 12.43 25.02 26.34
C ALA A 67 11.50 25.97 25.56
N GLU A 68 12.10 27.00 24.97
CA GLU A 68 11.43 27.84 23.98
C GLU A 68 11.46 27.14 22.62
N ILE A 69 10.29 26.78 22.09
CA ILE A 69 10.15 26.05 20.83
C ILE A 69 10.13 27.03 19.66
N LYS A 70 11.10 26.88 18.75
CA LYS A 70 11.31 27.76 17.60
C LYS A 70 11.18 26.96 16.31
N THR A 71 10.64 27.58 15.26
CA THR A 71 10.62 26.99 13.91
C THR A 71 11.76 27.53 13.07
N LEU A 72 12.28 26.72 12.15
CA LEU A 72 13.22 27.16 11.12
C LEU A 72 12.61 28.33 10.35
N ASP A 73 13.40 29.38 10.19
CA ASP A 73 12.99 30.52 9.40
C ASP A 73 13.04 30.18 7.90
N MET A 74 12.15 30.83 7.16
CA MET A 74 11.95 30.55 5.74
C MET A 74 13.18 30.86 4.88
N ASN A 75 13.99 31.85 5.25
CA ASN A 75 15.19 32.21 4.49
C ASN A 75 16.26 31.13 4.65
N SER A 76 16.52 30.70 5.88
CA SER A 76 17.44 29.59 6.16
C SER A 76 17.02 28.31 5.45
N PHE A 77 15.71 28.03 5.39
CA PHE A 77 15.17 26.90 4.63
C PHE A 77 15.51 27.03 3.14
N MET A 78 15.14 28.15 2.50
CA MET A 78 15.34 28.34 1.07
C MET A 78 16.82 28.40 0.67
N GLU A 79 17.67 29.05 1.48
CA GLU A 79 19.11 29.10 1.26
C GLU A 79 19.77 27.71 1.35
N SER A 80 19.32 26.90 2.32
CA SER A 80 19.80 25.52 2.47
C SER A 80 19.33 24.65 1.31
N PHE A 81 18.07 24.81 0.90
CA PHE A 81 17.51 24.09 -0.23
C PHE A 81 18.25 24.45 -1.54
N GLU A 82 18.52 25.73 -1.78
CA GLU A 82 19.28 26.19 -2.95
C GLU A 82 20.69 25.56 -3.00
N LYS A 83 21.36 25.41 -1.86
CA LYS A 83 22.69 24.77 -1.79
C LYS A 83 22.63 23.31 -2.22
N VAL A 84 21.65 22.54 -1.75
CA VAL A 84 21.44 21.14 -2.16
C VAL A 84 21.12 21.07 -3.65
N PHE A 85 20.25 21.96 -4.12
CA PHE A 85 19.87 22.04 -5.52
C PHE A 85 21.07 22.31 -6.43
N ARG A 86 21.91 23.30 -6.11
CA ARG A 86 23.14 23.61 -6.85
C ARG A 86 24.11 22.43 -6.85
N TYR A 87 24.27 21.76 -5.71
CA TYR A 87 25.14 20.59 -5.58
C TYR A 87 24.70 19.45 -6.52
N VAL A 88 23.41 19.10 -6.53
CA VAL A 88 22.88 18.04 -7.41
C VAL A 88 23.03 18.42 -8.88
N PHE A 89 22.73 19.68 -9.21
CA PHE A 89 22.84 20.17 -10.58
C PHE A 89 24.29 20.16 -11.09
N GLU A 90 25.24 20.55 -10.25
CA GLU A 90 26.66 20.47 -10.57
C GLU A 90 27.11 19.00 -10.73
N TYR A 91 26.69 18.12 -9.82
CA TYR A 91 27.02 16.69 -9.85
C TYR A 91 26.57 16.01 -11.16
N TYR A 92 25.37 16.33 -11.64
CA TYR A 92 24.83 15.79 -12.90
C TYR A 92 25.12 16.68 -14.12
N ASN A 93 25.94 17.73 -13.99
CA ASN A 93 26.29 18.67 -15.06
C ASN A 93 25.06 19.31 -15.75
N ILE A 94 24.05 19.67 -14.97
CA ILE A 94 22.80 20.31 -15.40
C ILE A 94 22.95 21.83 -15.31
N SER A 95 22.65 22.55 -16.40
CA SER A 95 22.65 24.01 -16.38
C SER A 95 21.51 24.57 -15.53
N ALA A 96 21.85 25.46 -14.59
CA ALA A 96 20.87 26.23 -13.82
C ALA A 96 20.33 27.46 -14.58
N ASP A 97 20.85 27.76 -15.78
CA ASP A 97 20.54 29.00 -16.49
C ASP A 97 19.25 28.86 -17.32
N ARG A 98 18.24 29.66 -16.98
CA ARG A 98 16.85 29.59 -17.48
C ARG A 98 16.71 29.82 -18.99
N LYS A 99 17.72 30.43 -19.62
CA LYS A 99 17.65 30.96 -21.00
C LYS A 99 17.59 29.89 -22.09
N SER A 100 17.86 28.62 -21.79
CA SER A 100 17.89 27.53 -22.78
C SER A 100 16.64 26.64 -22.80
N MET A 101 15.68 26.82 -21.88
CA MET A 101 14.58 25.87 -21.69
C MET A 101 13.27 26.36 -22.31
N ASN A 102 13.18 26.24 -23.62
CA ASN A 102 11.90 26.31 -24.34
C ASN A 102 11.40 24.86 -24.52
N ILE A 103 10.88 24.27 -23.43
CA ILE A 103 10.49 22.86 -23.37
C ILE A 103 8.97 22.78 -23.16
N CYS A 104 8.29 21.93 -23.92
CA CYS A 104 6.86 21.66 -23.75
C CYS A 104 6.62 20.99 -22.39
N GLU A 105 5.45 21.20 -21.76
CA GLU A 105 5.18 20.74 -20.39
C GLU A 105 5.43 19.22 -20.20
N GLY A 106 4.94 18.39 -21.13
CA GLY A 106 5.17 16.94 -21.10
C GLY A 106 6.65 16.54 -21.21
N ASP A 107 7.43 17.26 -22.03
CA ASP A 107 8.87 17.03 -22.18
C ASP A 107 9.65 17.52 -20.95
N PHE A 108 9.13 18.55 -20.27
CA PHE A 108 9.71 19.08 -19.04
C PHE A 108 9.58 18.08 -17.89
N HIS A 109 8.41 17.44 -17.72
CA HIS A 109 8.18 16.41 -16.72
C HIS A 109 9.15 15.22 -16.86
N HIS A 110 9.51 14.84 -18.08
CA HIS A 110 10.45 13.75 -18.37
C HIS A 110 11.91 14.18 -18.51
N SER A 111 12.22 15.45 -18.20
CA SER A 111 13.57 16.00 -18.42
C SER A 111 14.57 15.61 -17.34
N VAL A 112 15.85 15.57 -17.73
CA VAL A 112 16.98 15.41 -16.78
C VAL A 112 16.98 16.54 -15.73
N TYR A 113 16.53 17.74 -16.13
CA TYR A 113 16.36 18.86 -15.22
C TYR A 113 15.36 18.53 -14.10
N MET A 114 14.19 18.01 -14.46
CA MET A 114 13.15 17.65 -13.49
C MET A 114 13.61 16.54 -12.54
N LYS A 115 14.32 15.54 -13.05
CA LYS A 115 14.98 14.51 -12.21
C LYS A 115 15.99 15.13 -11.24
N GLY A 116 16.76 16.13 -11.68
CA GLY A 116 17.67 16.86 -10.81
C GLY A 116 16.96 17.61 -9.68
N VAL A 117 15.80 18.22 -9.96
CA VAL A 117 14.98 18.87 -8.92
C VAL A 117 14.44 17.85 -7.92
N ASP A 118 13.93 16.73 -8.42
CA ASP A 118 13.37 15.65 -7.61
C ASP A 118 14.42 15.09 -6.62
N ILE A 119 15.60 14.74 -7.13
CA ILE A 119 16.73 14.27 -6.32
C ILE A 119 17.13 15.31 -5.25
N ALA A 120 17.22 16.59 -5.63
CA ALA A 120 17.56 17.65 -4.68
C ALA A 120 16.49 17.83 -3.59
N THR A 121 15.22 17.71 -3.95
CA THR A 121 14.08 17.78 -3.03
C THR A 121 14.13 16.62 -2.04
N GLY A 122 14.26 15.39 -2.53
CA GLY A 122 14.36 14.19 -1.70
C GLY A 122 15.57 14.22 -0.76
N LEU A 123 16.76 14.64 -1.24
CA LEU A 123 17.95 14.78 -0.39
C LEU A 123 17.76 15.81 0.71
N TYR A 124 17.16 16.95 0.39
CA TYR A 124 16.96 18.02 1.37
C TYR A 124 15.93 17.62 2.43
N TYR A 125 14.77 17.11 2.04
CA TYR A 125 13.75 16.65 2.97
C TYR A 125 14.18 15.42 3.77
N GLY A 126 14.92 14.49 3.17
CA GLY A 126 15.54 13.37 3.89
C GLY A 126 16.55 13.83 4.94
N SER A 127 17.33 14.88 4.64
CA SER A 127 18.21 15.51 5.62
C SER A 127 17.42 16.19 6.75
N LEU A 128 16.34 16.91 6.42
CA LEU A 128 15.49 17.54 7.42
C LEU A 128 14.85 16.50 8.35
N MET A 129 14.30 15.41 7.80
CA MET A 129 13.78 14.26 8.56
C MET A 129 14.84 13.67 9.51
N CYS A 130 16.07 13.48 9.02
CA CYS A 130 17.15 12.90 9.82
C CYS A 130 17.64 13.83 10.94
N ASN A 131 17.47 15.15 10.81
CA ASN A 131 18.15 16.11 11.69
C ASN A 131 17.20 17.03 12.46
N TYR A 132 15.91 17.07 12.14
CA TYR A 132 14.95 17.98 12.76
C TYR A 132 13.64 17.28 13.10
N TYR A 133 13.01 17.76 14.17
CA TYR A 133 11.61 17.49 14.47
C TYR A 133 10.73 18.54 13.76
N THR A 134 9.45 18.24 13.62
CA THR A 134 8.44 19.16 13.10
C THR A 134 7.77 19.92 14.23
N ASN A 135 7.03 20.97 13.88
CA ASN A 135 6.19 21.71 14.81
C ASN A 135 4.85 21.02 15.09
N GLN A 136 4.63 19.81 14.56
CA GLN A 136 3.48 18.99 14.91
C GLN A 136 3.74 18.30 16.25
N PHE A 137 2.72 18.27 17.09
CA PHE A 137 2.79 17.68 18.42
C PHE A 137 1.77 16.55 18.54
N ALA A 138 2.23 15.39 18.98
CA ALA A 138 1.41 14.20 19.15
C ALA A 138 1.12 13.91 20.63
N THR A 139 -0.10 13.43 20.90
CA THR A 139 -0.52 12.89 22.21
C THR A 139 -0.91 11.42 22.10
N SER A 140 -0.05 10.62 21.46
CA SER A 140 -0.27 9.19 21.17
C SER A 140 -1.45 8.91 20.22
N ASN A 141 -1.77 9.88 19.37
CA ASN A 141 -2.87 9.85 18.39
C ASN A 141 -2.41 9.88 16.93
N ASN A 142 -1.13 9.63 16.70
CA ASN A 142 -0.53 9.55 15.38
C ASN A 142 -0.17 8.10 15.02
N ILE A 143 0.21 7.89 13.75
CA ILE A 143 0.60 6.57 13.22
C ILE A 143 1.76 5.97 14.04
N GLN A 144 2.67 6.82 14.52
CA GLN A 144 3.84 6.42 15.32
C GLN A 144 3.51 6.10 16.79
N ASN A 145 2.26 6.34 17.23
CA ASN A 145 1.81 6.19 18.62
C ASN A 145 2.79 6.87 19.62
N SER A 146 3.26 8.06 19.28
CA SER A 146 4.30 8.81 20.01
C SER A 146 3.69 9.97 20.81
N ILE A 147 4.42 10.46 21.81
CA ILE A 147 4.07 11.68 22.55
C ILE A 147 5.23 12.66 22.46
N GLY A 148 4.93 13.92 22.13
CA GLY A 148 5.94 14.95 21.87
C GLY A 148 5.91 15.46 20.43
N TYR A 149 6.96 16.17 20.04
CA TYR A 149 7.10 16.66 18.67
C TYR A 149 7.41 15.51 17.70
N GLU A 150 6.81 15.56 16.52
CA GLU A 150 6.95 14.51 15.52
C GLU A 150 8.21 14.68 14.67
N VAL A 151 8.72 13.59 14.12
CA VAL A 151 9.66 13.70 12.99
C VAL A 151 8.84 13.81 11.70
N TYR A 152 9.42 14.40 10.66
CA TYR A 152 8.77 14.41 9.36
C TYR A 152 8.61 12.97 8.86
N ASP A 153 7.37 12.51 8.75
CA ASP A 153 7.04 11.18 8.25
C ASP A 153 6.52 11.29 6.82
N PRO A 154 7.36 11.01 5.80
CA PRO A 154 6.92 11.10 4.41
C PRO A 154 5.70 10.22 4.14
N LEU A 155 5.51 9.10 4.84
CA LEU A 155 4.35 8.22 4.66
C LEU A 155 3.05 8.86 5.17
N GLU A 156 3.10 9.67 6.23
CA GLU A 156 1.93 10.40 6.75
C GLU A 156 1.48 11.52 5.80
N TYR A 157 2.44 12.12 5.07
CA TYR A 157 2.17 13.19 4.11
C TYR A 157 1.94 12.68 2.67
N GLY A 158 1.82 11.36 2.48
CA GLY A 158 1.55 10.76 1.17
C GLY A 158 2.77 10.70 0.23
N GLU A 159 3.97 10.93 0.76
CA GLU A 159 5.24 10.73 0.07
C GLU A 159 5.68 9.26 0.20
N ASP A 160 4.91 8.35 -0.38
CA ASP A 160 5.30 6.94 -0.46
C ASP A 160 6.52 6.83 -1.40
N VAL A 161 7.69 6.50 -0.86
CA VAL A 161 8.85 6.07 -1.65
C VAL A 161 9.33 4.73 -1.12
N ILE A 162 8.75 3.65 -1.66
CA ILE A 162 9.14 2.29 -1.31
C ILE A 162 10.31 1.89 -2.19
N ILE A 163 11.52 2.24 -1.77
CA ILE A 163 12.77 1.95 -2.51
C ILE A 163 13.07 0.45 -2.66
N THR A 164 12.35 -0.41 -1.92
CA THR A 164 12.49 -1.87 -1.97
C THR A 164 11.60 -2.52 -3.03
N ALA A 165 10.65 -1.80 -3.62
CA ALA A 165 9.78 -2.33 -4.64
C ALA A 165 10.55 -2.46 -5.98
N PRO A 166 10.41 -3.58 -6.69
CA PRO A 166 11.16 -3.81 -7.92
C PRO A 166 10.63 -2.95 -9.06
N ILE A 167 11.52 -2.46 -9.92
CA ILE A 167 11.13 -1.71 -11.10
C ILE A 167 10.50 -2.68 -12.12
N PRO A 168 9.30 -2.39 -12.65
CA PRO A 168 8.69 -3.22 -13.69
C PRO A 168 9.55 -3.29 -14.94
N THR A 169 9.79 -4.50 -15.42
CA THR A 169 10.44 -4.79 -16.70
C THR A 169 9.49 -5.64 -17.52
N TYR A 170 9.06 -5.20 -18.70
CA TYR A 170 8.09 -5.94 -19.49
C TYR A 170 8.55 -7.37 -19.84
N GLN A 171 7.69 -8.35 -19.59
CA GLN A 171 7.94 -9.78 -19.75
C GLN A 171 6.86 -10.46 -20.59
N ASP A 172 7.14 -10.68 -21.88
CA ASP A 172 6.22 -11.37 -22.80
C ASP A 172 5.84 -12.79 -22.35
N PHE A 173 6.77 -13.51 -21.71
CA PHE A 173 6.55 -14.92 -21.38
C PHE A 173 5.40 -15.12 -20.38
N ILE A 174 5.32 -14.28 -19.34
CA ILE A 174 4.28 -14.41 -18.31
C ILE A 174 2.94 -13.82 -18.78
N GLU A 175 2.95 -12.77 -19.61
CA GLU A 175 1.73 -12.27 -20.27
C GLU A 175 1.07 -13.36 -21.09
N ARG A 176 1.86 -14.10 -21.89
CA ARG A 176 1.32 -15.21 -22.69
C ARG A 176 0.75 -16.33 -21.82
N LEU A 177 1.36 -16.64 -20.67
CA LEU A 177 0.79 -17.60 -19.72
C LEU A 177 -0.55 -17.09 -19.16
N GLY A 178 -0.63 -15.79 -18.85
CA GLY A 178 -1.86 -15.12 -18.45
C GLY A 178 -2.95 -15.19 -19.52
N ASP A 179 -2.60 -14.93 -20.78
CA ASP A 179 -3.52 -15.04 -21.93
C ASP A 179 -4.10 -16.46 -22.05
N TYR A 180 -3.29 -17.50 -21.91
CA TYR A 180 -3.80 -18.88 -21.94
C TYR A 180 -4.76 -19.16 -20.78
N ALA A 181 -4.50 -18.61 -19.60
CA ALA A 181 -5.36 -18.77 -18.43
C ALA A 181 -6.68 -18.01 -18.55
N ILE A 182 -6.69 -16.80 -19.11
CA ILE A 182 -7.95 -16.07 -19.36
C ILE A 182 -8.76 -16.79 -20.46
N ASN A 183 -8.11 -17.20 -21.54
CA ASN A 183 -8.78 -17.79 -22.69
C ASN A 183 -9.38 -19.18 -22.41
N SER A 184 -9.07 -19.81 -21.26
CA SER A 184 -9.71 -21.05 -20.84
C SER A 184 -11.07 -20.83 -20.15
N LEU A 185 -11.40 -19.58 -19.76
CA LEU A 185 -12.63 -19.27 -19.05
C LEU A 185 -13.85 -19.31 -20.00
N GLU A 186 -14.93 -19.93 -19.51
CA GLU A 186 -16.20 -19.96 -20.22
C GLU A 186 -16.89 -18.60 -20.07
N MET A 187 -17.09 -17.92 -21.20
CA MET A 187 -17.79 -16.64 -21.29
C MET A 187 -19.22 -16.82 -21.82
N PRO A 188 -20.25 -16.31 -21.11
CA PRO A 188 -21.62 -16.43 -21.56
C PRO A 188 -21.90 -15.53 -22.78
N VAL A 189 -22.86 -15.94 -23.61
CA VAL A 189 -23.34 -15.13 -24.75
C VAL A 189 -24.22 -13.96 -24.28
N GLN A 190 -25.00 -14.17 -23.22
CA GLN A 190 -25.86 -13.16 -22.59
C GLN A 190 -25.40 -12.93 -21.15
N ARG A 191 -25.27 -11.67 -20.76
CA ARG A 191 -24.77 -11.24 -19.45
C ARG A 191 -25.91 -10.57 -18.69
N ASP A 192 -26.90 -11.37 -18.34
CA ASP A 192 -28.13 -10.97 -17.68
C ASP A 192 -28.18 -11.50 -16.23
N VAL A 193 -29.30 -11.27 -15.56
CA VAL A 193 -29.54 -11.73 -14.18
C VAL A 193 -29.38 -13.26 -14.07
N CYS A 194 -29.72 -14.03 -15.12
CA CYS A 194 -29.56 -15.49 -15.11
C CYS A 194 -28.08 -15.90 -15.09
N TRP A 195 -27.24 -15.22 -15.88
CA TRP A 195 -25.79 -15.43 -15.84
C TRP A 195 -25.20 -15.08 -14.47
N VAL A 196 -25.60 -13.95 -13.92
CA VAL A 196 -25.11 -13.49 -12.62
C VAL A 196 -25.45 -14.48 -11.50
N GLY A 197 -26.63 -15.11 -11.54
CA GLY A 197 -26.99 -16.18 -10.59
C GLY A 197 -26.38 -17.57 -10.90
N ASN A 198 -25.59 -17.73 -11.97
CA ASN A 198 -25.06 -19.02 -12.38
C ASN A 198 -23.78 -19.39 -11.62
N VAL A 199 -23.96 -19.93 -10.42
CA VAL A 199 -22.86 -20.40 -9.55
C VAL A 199 -22.12 -21.60 -10.18
N GLU A 200 -22.79 -22.46 -10.95
CA GLU A 200 -22.13 -23.60 -11.60
C GLU A 200 -21.07 -23.16 -12.62
N LEU A 201 -21.33 -22.08 -13.35
CA LEU A 201 -20.34 -21.48 -14.23
C LEU A 201 -19.15 -20.95 -13.43
N THR A 202 -19.40 -20.28 -12.29
CA THR A 202 -18.35 -19.81 -11.38
C THR A 202 -17.46 -20.95 -10.90
N ARG A 203 -18.06 -22.06 -10.44
CA ARG A 203 -17.31 -23.26 -10.01
C ARG A 203 -16.43 -23.83 -11.12
N ARG A 204 -16.96 -23.94 -12.34
CA ARG A 204 -16.18 -24.42 -13.50
C ARG A 204 -15.01 -23.48 -13.82
N ASN A 205 -15.25 -22.18 -13.90
CA ASN A 205 -14.23 -21.19 -14.23
C ASN A 205 -13.10 -21.16 -13.20
N VAL A 206 -13.42 -21.21 -11.89
CA VAL A 206 -12.41 -21.28 -10.83
C VAL A 206 -11.52 -22.53 -10.97
N LEU A 207 -12.11 -23.68 -11.33
CA LEU A 207 -11.35 -24.91 -11.55
C LEU A 207 -10.55 -24.88 -12.86
N HIS A 208 -11.04 -24.23 -13.91
CA HIS A 208 -10.31 -24.05 -15.18
C HIS A 208 -9.03 -23.22 -15.01
N LEU A 209 -9.00 -22.25 -14.08
CA LEU A 209 -7.77 -21.51 -13.76
C LEU A 209 -6.66 -22.38 -13.18
N LEU A 210 -7.01 -23.54 -12.60
CA LEU A 210 -6.05 -24.51 -12.05
C LEU A 210 -5.51 -25.48 -13.09
N GLU A 211 -6.02 -25.44 -14.33
CA GLU A 211 -5.54 -26.30 -15.40
C GLU A 211 -4.11 -25.94 -15.80
N THR A 212 -3.40 -26.95 -16.29
CA THR A 212 -2.00 -26.78 -16.71
C THR A 212 -1.94 -26.04 -18.04
N VAL A 213 -1.11 -25.01 -18.12
CA VAL A 213 -0.79 -24.28 -19.35
C VAL A 213 0.48 -24.87 -19.97
N GLU A 214 0.47 -25.14 -21.28
CA GLU A 214 1.66 -25.58 -22.01
C GLU A 214 2.19 -24.44 -22.89
N LEU A 215 3.44 -24.04 -22.65
CA LEU A 215 4.12 -23.00 -23.42
C LEU A 215 5.57 -23.41 -23.69
N LYS A 216 5.97 -23.38 -24.97
CA LYS A 216 7.31 -23.78 -25.45
C LYS A 216 7.74 -25.18 -24.95
N HIS A 217 6.83 -26.17 -25.03
CA HIS A 217 7.04 -27.55 -24.58
C HIS A 217 7.30 -27.73 -23.07
N GLN A 218 7.03 -26.68 -22.27
CA GLN A 218 7.07 -26.74 -20.82
C GLN A 218 5.66 -26.56 -20.28
N LYS A 219 5.31 -27.38 -19.29
CA LYS A 219 4.04 -27.29 -18.58
C LYS A 219 4.18 -26.41 -17.35
N TRP A 220 3.18 -25.55 -17.13
CA TRP A 220 3.11 -24.56 -16.07
C TRP A 220 1.78 -24.66 -15.33
N VAL A 221 1.82 -24.44 -14.02
CA VAL A 221 0.65 -24.43 -13.14
C VAL A 221 0.55 -23.03 -12.55
N MET A 222 -0.63 -22.43 -12.57
CA MET A 222 -0.88 -21.17 -11.90
C MET A 222 -0.89 -21.41 -10.38
N LEU A 223 -0.03 -20.70 -9.67
CA LEU A 223 -0.02 -20.68 -8.20
C LEU A 223 -0.91 -19.56 -7.66
N ALA A 224 -0.97 -18.44 -8.37
CA ALA A 224 -1.83 -17.32 -8.05
C ALA A 224 -2.18 -16.51 -9.29
N GLY A 225 -3.27 -15.75 -9.19
CA GLY A 225 -3.66 -14.77 -10.18
C GLY A 225 -4.97 -14.09 -9.81
N ARG A 226 -5.11 -12.87 -10.29
CA ARG A 226 -6.37 -12.12 -10.30
C ARG A 226 -6.82 -11.97 -11.73
N VAL A 227 -8.05 -12.39 -12.02
CA VAL A 227 -8.71 -12.20 -13.31
C VAL A 227 -9.92 -11.31 -13.08
N SER A 228 -10.06 -10.26 -13.89
CA SER A 228 -11.16 -9.31 -13.83
C SER A 228 -11.64 -9.00 -15.24
N LEU A 229 -12.56 -9.82 -15.75
CA LEU A 229 -13.15 -9.62 -17.06
C LEU A 229 -14.28 -8.61 -16.95
N HIS A 230 -14.26 -7.58 -17.80
CA HIS A 230 -15.26 -6.53 -17.74
C HIS A 230 -15.44 -5.85 -19.09
N GLU A 231 -16.57 -5.17 -19.23
CA GLU A 231 -16.85 -4.26 -20.34
C GLU A 231 -17.24 -2.92 -19.75
N GLU A 232 -16.53 -1.87 -20.14
CA GLU A 232 -16.85 -0.49 -19.77
C GLU A 232 -17.62 0.21 -20.89
N ASP A 233 -18.60 1.03 -20.53
CA ASP A 233 -19.11 2.12 -21.36
C ASP A 233 -18.54 3.45 -20.87
N LYS A 234 -18.72 4.53 -21.63
CA LYS A 234 -18.10 5.86 -21.43
C LYS A 234 -18.08 6.40 -20.00
N CYS A 235 -18.98 5.95 -19.12
CA CYS A 235 -19.01 6.33 -17.71
C CYS A 235 -19.36 5.19 -16.73
N GLU A 236 -19.63 3.96 -17.18
CA GLU A 236 -20.20 2.89 -16.33
C GLU A 236 -19.72 1.49 -16.72
N THR A 237 -19.50 0.63 -15.73
CA THR A 237 -19.23 -0.81 -15.93
C THR A 237 -20.51 -1.51 -16.38
N ARG A 238 -20.53 -2.13 -17.57
CA ARG A 238 -21.68 -2.87 -18.09
C ARG A 238 -21.82 -4.24 -17.44
N TRP A 239 -20.69 -4.89 -17.19
CA TRP A 239 -20.61 -6.13 -16.44
C TRP A 239 -19.17 -6.36 -15.96
N LYS A 240 -19.02 -7.13 -14.89
CA LYS A 240 -17.73 -7.58 -14.37
C LYS A 240 -17.84 -9.02 -13.88
N ASP A 241 -16.79 -9.81 -14.09
CA ASP A 241 -16.62 -11.17 -13.58
C ASP A 241 -15.19 -11.30 -13.05
N THR A 242 -15.07 -11.48 -11.73
CA THR A 242 -13.78 -11.46 -11.03
C THR A 242 -13.49 -12.80 -10.38
N TYR A 243 -12.23 -13.20 -10.46
CA TYR A 243 -11.68 -14.42 -9.88
C TYR A 243 -10.31 -14.08 -9.28
N ASP A 244 -10.20 -14.11 -7.95
CA ASP A 244 -8.94 -14.04 -7.22
C ASP A 244 -8.56 -15.45 -6.78
N LEU A 245 -7.31 -15.86 -6.99
CA LEU A 245 -6.84 -17.21 -6.71
C LEU A 245 -5.46 -17.17 -6.05
N TRP A 246 -5.32 -17.84 -4.91
CA TRP A 246 -4.07 -17.90 -4.14
C TRP A 246 -3.83 -19.29 -3.58
N CYS A 247 -2.69 -19.91 -3.90
CA CYS A 247 -2.32 -21.19 -3.28
C CYS A 247 -1.86 -21.03 -1.82
N CYS A 248 -1.95 -22.10 -1.04
CA CYS A 248 -1.43 -22.18 0.32
C CYS A 248 -0.82 -23.55 0.55
N SER A 249 0.37 -23.58 1.13
CA SER A 249 1.13 -24.81 1.40
C SER A 249 0.97 -25.31 2.85
N SER A 250 -0.02 -24.81 3.59
CA SER A 250 -0.35 -25.24 4.94
C SER A 250 -1.61 -26.09 4.96
N GLU A 251 -1.57 -27.20 5.69
CA GLU A 251 -2.74 -28.05 5.92
C GLU A 251 -3.76 -27.43 6.87
N ASN A 252 -3.28 -26.54 7.75
CA ASN A 252 -4.06 -25.98 8.86
C ASN A 252 -4.91 -24.77 8.44
N GLU A 253 -4.52 -24.07 7.37
CA GLU A 253 -5.29 -22.93 6.87
C GLU A 253 -6.59 -23.42 6.24
N THR A 254 -7.69 -22.76 6.56
CA THR A 254 -9.01 -23.12 6.07
C THR A 254 -9.98 -21.94 6.23
N ILE A 255 -10.99 -21.88 5.37
CA ILE A 255 -12.01 -20.84 5.45
C ILE A 255 -13.16 -21.25 6.39
N TYR A 256 -13.73 -20.24 7.05
CA TYR A 256 -14.90 -20.34 7.93
C TYR A 256 -15.93 -19.28 7.53
N ASP A 257 -17.22 -19.57 7.75
CA ASP A 257 -18.32 -18.63 7.59
C ASP A 257 -18.45 -17.73 8.82
N ASP A 258 -17.37 -17.00 9.13
CA ASP A 258 -17.27 -16.07 10.26
C ASP A 258 -16.88 -14.64 9.81
N GLY A 259 -16.86 -14.41 8.50
CA GLY A 259 -16.44 -13.15 7.88
C GLY A 259 -14.92 -12.98 7.73
N ASN A 260 -14.09 -13.88 8.26
CA ASN A 260 -12.63 -13.74 8.22
C ASN A 260 -11.99 -14.40 7.00
N ALA A 261 -12.72 -15.06 6.11
CA ALA A 261 -12.14 -15.77 4.96
C ALA A 261 -11.30 -14.87 4.02
N ARG A 262 -11.55 -13.55 4.05
CA ARG A 262 -10.92 -12.54 3.19
C ARG A 262 -9.39 -12.52 3.27
N TYR A 263 -8.77 -12.83 4.41
CA TYR A 263 -7.29 -12.82 4.51
C TYR A 263 -6.62 -13.93 3.68
N LEU A 264 -7.36 -14.99 3.33
CA LEU A 264 -6.88 -16.09 2.49
C LEU A 264 -7.21 -15.88 1.00
N THR A 265 -8.21 -15.05 0.70
CA THR A 265 -8.80 -14.95 -0.64
C THR A 265 -8.64 -13.59 -1.34
N ILE A 266 -8.53 -12.49 -0.60
CA ILE A 266 -8.49 -11.12 -1.20
C ILE A 266 -7.46 -10.21 -0.50
N GLU A 267 -7.32 -10.30 0.81
CA GLU A 267 -6.56 -9.37 1.65
C GLU A 267 -5.19 -9.96 2.03
N LEU A 268 -4.29 -10.01 1.04
CA LEU A 268 -2.93 -10.51 1.23
C LEU A 268 -2.12 -9.61 2.17
N GLU A 269 -1.32 -10.23 3.03
CA GLU A 269 -0.39 -9.52 3.92
C GLU A 269 0.74 -8.89 3.09
N GLU A 270 1.15 -7.67 3.44
CA GLU A 270 2.23 -6.99 2.73
C GLU A 270 3.61 -7.50 3.18
N TYR A 271 4.54 -7.65 2.25
CA TYR A 271 5.95 -7.88 2.56
C TYR A 271 6.73 -6.57 2.44
N ILE A 272 7.30 -6.12 3.56
CA ILE A 272 8.15 -4.93 3.65
C ILE A 272 9.56 -5.39 4.01
N GLY A 273 10.35 -5.73 3.00
CA GLY A 273 11.70 -6.24 3.20
C GLY A 273 12.49 -6.40 1.90
N ASN A 274 13.74 -6.86 2.02
CA ASN A 274 14.57 -7.14 0.85
C ASN A 274 14.06 -8.42 0.16
N LEU A 275 13.77 -8.34 -1.14
CA LEU A 275 13.28 -9.50 -1.91
C LEU A 275 14.29 -10.67 -1.95
N ASN A 276 15.60 -10.38 -1.88
CA ASN A 276 16.63 -11.43 -1.84
C ASN A 276 16.60 -12.25 -0.54
N SER A 277 16.07 -11.68 0.54
CA SER A 277 15.91 -12.33 1.85
C SER A 277 14.53 -12.96 2.04
N TYR A 278 13.62 -12.80 1.06
CA TYR A 278 12.27 -13.34 1.14
C TYR A 278 12.17 -14.87 1.39
N PRO A 279 13.09 -15.73 0.89
CA PRO A 279 13.07 -17.16 1.22
C PRO A 279 13.16 -17.46 2.73
N ASP A 280 13.74 -16.53 3.50
CA ASP A 280 13.91 -16.64 4.95
C ASP A 280 12.76 -16.00 5.74
N ASN A 281 11.69 -15.55 5.07
CA ASN A 281 10.52 -14.98 5.74
C ASN A 281 9.87 -16.00 6.70
N GLU A 282 9.82 -15.68 7.99
CA GLU A 282 9.20 -16.50 9.03
C GLU A 282 7.73 -16.15 9.30
N SER A 283 7.24 -15.00 8.84
CA SER A 283 5.84 -14.59 9.00
C SER A 283 4.95 -15.31 7.99
N LYS A 284 4.25 -16.35 8.45
CA LYS A 284 3.32 -17.18 7.65
C LYS A 284 3.91 -17.58 6.28
N PRO A 285 5.04 -18.33 6.26
CA PRO A 285 5.77 -18.68 5.03
C PRO A 285 4.98 -19.52 4.01
N TRP A 286 3.79 -19.99 4.40
CA TRP A 286 2.88 -20.77 3.58
C TRP A 286 1.81 -19.92 2.86
N LEU A 287 1.80 -18.61 3.07
CA LEU A 287 0.87 -17.65 2.42
C LEU A 287 1.61 -16.71 1.46
N TRP A 288 0.84 -16.11 0.57
CA TRP A 288 1.28 -15.07 -0.33
C TRP A 288 1.56 -13.76 0.39
N LYS A 289 2.42 -12.95 -0.21
CA LYS A 289 2.63 -11.58 0.23
C LYS A 289 2.45 -10.61 -0.93
N ASN A 290 1.77 -9.50 -0.66
CA ASN A 290 1.69 -8.38 -1.61
C ASN A 290 2.97 -7.55 -1.54
N VAL A 291 3.41 -7.01 -2.67
CA VAL A 291 4.51 -6.04 -2.74
C VAL A 291 3.90 -4.69 -3.11
N LYS A 292 4.07 -3.69 -2.25
CA LYS A 292 3.62 -2.33 -2.57
C LYS A 292 4.45 -1.74 -3.71
N ASN A 293 3.80 -0.95 -4.56
CA ASN A 293 4.50 -0.20 -5.59
C ASN A 293 5.39 0.89 -4.97
N ILE A 294 6.39 1.35 -5.74
CA ILE A 294 7.31 2.41 -5.30
C ILE A 294 6.55 3.66 -4.87
N ASN A 295 5.56 4.08 -5.68
CA ASN A 295 4.63 5.17 -5.39
C ASN A 295 3.42 5.06 -6.34
N ASN A 296 2.21 4.88 -5.81
CA ASN A 296 0.98 4.77 -6.62
C ASN A 296 0.55 6.10 -7.29
N GLN A 297 1.10 7.22 -6.85
CA GLN A 297 0.82 8.56 -7.40
C GLN A 297 1.93 9.07 -8.33
N SER A 298 2.98 8.28 -8.54
CA SER A 298 4.09 8.68 -9.39
C SER A 298 3.76 8.44 -10.85
N GLU A 299 3.91 9.47 -11.69
CA GLU A 299 3.90 9.33 -13.15
C GLU A 299 5.22 8.71 -13.68
N VAL A 300 6.24 8.55 -12.82
CA VAL A 300 7.57 8.07 -13.20
C VAL A 300 7.68 6.55 -13.08
N PHE A 301 7.02 5.96 -12.08
CA PHE A 301 7.05 4.52 -11.84
C PHE A 301 5.73 3.89 -12.28
N GLU A 302 5.81 2.81 -13.04
CA GLU A 302 4.60 2.09 -13.44
C GLU A 302 4.06 1.29 -12.26
N GLU A 303 2.73 1.32 -12.08
CA GLU A 303 2.05 0.44 -11.13
C GLU A 303 2.13 -1.01 -11.58
N THR A 304 2.32 -1.91 -10.63
CA THR A 304 2.31 -3.35 -10.80
C THR A 304 1.35 -3.99 -9.81
N SER A 305 1.03 -5.26 -10.04
CA SER A 305 0.27 -6.11 -9.12
C SER A 305 1.15 -7.24 -8.56
N LEU A 306 2.45 -6.98 -8.32
CA LEU A 306 3.39 -8.01 -7.92
C LEU A 306 3.01 -8.66 -6.58
N VAL A 307 2.95 -9.99 -6.60
CA VAL A 307 2.81 -10.82 -5.40
C VAL A 307 3.97 -11.81 -5.31
N LEU A 308 4.30 -12.21 -4.08
CA LEU A 308 5.34 -13.18 -3.80
C LEU A 308 4.71 -14.51 -3.37
N PRO A 309 5.15 -15.64 -3.95
CA PRO A 309 4.63 -16.97 -3.60
C PRO A 309 5.00 -17.35 -2.17
N PRO A 310 4.35 -18.38 -1.58
CA PRO A 310 4.76 -18.92 -0.30
C PRO A 310 6.26 -19.18 -0.22
N SER A 311 6.95 -18.52 0.73
CA SER A 311 8.42 -18.58 0.84
C SER A 311 8.92 -20.00 1.14
N ASN A 312 8.09 -20.86 1.73
CA ASN A 312 8.44 -22.26 1.96
C ASN A 312 8.60 -23.08 0.66
N ILE A 313 7.87 -22.77 -0.41
CA ILE A 313 8.04 -23.41 -1.72
C ILE A 313 9.41 -23.02 -2.30
N ILE A 314 9.74 -21.73 -2.22
CA ILE A 314 11.04 -21.18 -2.67
C ILE A 314 12.19 -21.86 -1.89
N ARG A 315 12.05 -21.93 -0.56
CA ARG A 315 13.04 -22.55 0.34
C ARG A 315 13.20 -24.05 0.08
N PHE A 316 12.11 -24.77 -0.19
CA PHE A 316 12.13 -26.21 -0.48
C PHE A 316 13.04 -26.54 -1.67
N PHE A 317 13.00 -25.72 -2.73
CA PHE A 317 13.84 -25.89 -3.91
C PHE A 317 15.16 -25.11 -3.88
N ASN A 318 15.43 -24.38 -2.78
CA ASN A 318 16.61 -23.51 -2.64
C ASN A 318 16.76 -22.53 -3.82
N LEU A 319 15.65 -21.92 -4.25
CA LEU A 319 15.64 -21.01 -5.39
C LEU A 319 16.21 -19.64 -5.02
N LYS A 320 16.79 -18.96 -6.01
CA LYS A 320 17.30 -17.61 -5.90
C LYS A 320 16.52 -16.66 -6.79
N LEU A 321 16.27 -15.46 -6.30
CA LEU A 321 15.59 -14.43 -7.07
C LEU A 321 16.49 -13.92 -8.19
N ASN A 322 15.93 -13.82 -9.39
CA ASN A 322 16.44 -13.01 -10.48
C ASN A 322 15.58 -11.75 -10.60
N VAL A 323 16.15 -10.61 -10.23
CA VAL A 323 15.43 -9.32 -10.20
C VAL A 323 15.20 -8.73 -11.59
N SER A 324 15.87 -9.20 -12.64
CA SER A 324 15.67 -8.63 -13.98
C SER A 324 14.32 -9.01 -14.58
N ASP A 325 13.76 -10.13 -14.12
CA ASP A 325 12.58 -10.75 -14.68
C ASP A 325 11.72 -11.46 -13.61
N LEU A 326 11.92 -11.07 -12.34
CA LEU A 326 11.18 -11.51 -11.16
C LEU A 326 10.88 -13.02 -11.12
N SER A 327 11.88 -13.80 -11.54
CA SER A 327 11.83 -15.26 -11.53
C SER A 327 12.63 -15.85 -10.38
N TRP A 328 12.19 -16.99 -9.87
CA TRP A 328 12.92 -17.79 -8.89
C TRP A 328 13.59 -18.95 -9.61
N GLU A 329 14.93 -18.93 -9.58
CA GLU A 329 15.78 -19.79 -10.39
C GLU A 329 16.56 -20.78 -9.52
N THR A 330 16.90 -21.93 -10.09
CA THR A 330 17.91 -22.83 -9.50
C THR A 330 19.31 -22.22 -9.59
N GLN A 331 20.30 -22.87 -8.96
CA GLN A 331 21.70 -22.47 -9.10
C GLN A 331 22.20 -22.52 -10.55
N ASP A 332 21.62 -23.39 -11.37
CA ASP A 332 21.93 -23.57 -12.79
C ASP A 332 21.16 -22.60 -13.71
N LYS A 333 20.50 -21.58 -13.16
CA LYS A 333 19.73 -20.57 -13.90
C LYS A 333 18.50 -21.11 -14.62
N GLU A 334 17.96 -22.23 -14.14
CA GLU A 334 16.67 -22.75 -14.59
C GLU A 334 15.54 -22.01 -13.86
N LYS A 335 14.63 -21.37 -14.61
CA LYS A 335 13.45 -20.70 -14.06
C LYS A 335 12.43 -21.72 -13.58
N VAL A 336 12.09 -21.66 -12.30
CA VAL A 336 11.13 -22.58 -11.66
C VAL A 336 9.81 -21.90 -11.38
N ILE A 337 9.85 -20.69 -10.80
CA ILE A 337 8.68 -19.85 -10.55
C ILE A 337 8.87 -18.51 -11.26
N ILE A 338 7.83 -17.96 -11.87
CA ILE A 338 7.87 -16.65 -12.52
C ILE A 338 6.72 -15.82 -11.95
N CYS A 339 7.03 -14.60 -11.49
CA CYS A 339 6.06 -13.68 -10.92
C CYS A 339 5.83 -12.51 -11.88
N ASN A 340 4.58 -12.11 -12.08
CA ASN A 340 4.27 -11.01 -12.99
C ASN A 340 4.56 -9.67 -12.32
N ASN A 341 5.59 -8.98 -12.82
CA ASN A 341 5.95 -7.62 -12.43
C ASN A 341 5.82 -6.64 -13.60
N ASN A 342 5.01 -6.96 -14.60
CA ASN A 342 4.67 -6.01 -15.64
C ASN A 342 3.78 -4.91 -15.10
N LYS A 343 3.76 -3.78 -15.81
CA LYS A 343 2.75 -2.75 -15.60
C LYS A 343 1.37 -3.39 -15.58
N ASN A 344 0.62 -3.13 -14.52
CA ASN A 344 -0.70 -3.69 -14.34
C ASN A 344 -1.56 -2.74 -13.52
N SER A 345 -2.79 -2.53 -13.97
CA SER A 345 -3.80 -1.75 -13.29
C SER A 345 -4.97 -2.64 -12.94
N TYR A 346 -5.31 -2.69 -11.64
CA TYR A 346 -6.45 -3.42 -11.12
C TYR A 346 -7.77 -3.09 -11.85
N TYR A 347 -7.91 -1.85 -12.34
CA TYR A 347 -9.14 -1.37 -12.97
C TYR A 347 -9.20 -1.58 -14.47
N ARG A 348 -8.07 -1.88 -15.14
CA ARG A 348 -8.01 -1.91 -16.61
C ARG A 348 -7.59 -3.25 -17.17
N ASP A 349 -6.64 -3.91 -16.51
CA ASP A 349 -6.05 -5.13 -17.05
C ASP A 349 -6.91 -6.35 -16.67
N PRO A 350 -7.21 -7.24 -17.63
CA PRO A 350 -8.10 -8.37 -17.40
C PRO A 350 -7.47 -9.46 -16.52
N ILE A 351 -6.14 -9.44 -16.36
CA ILE A 351 -5.40 -10.34 -15.49
C ILE A 351 -4.22 -9.61 -14.86
N GLY A 352 -3.89 -9.94 -13.62
CA GLY A 352 -2.80 -9.34 -12.87
C GLY A 352 -2.36 -10.21 -11.70
N GLY A 353 -1.20 -9.90 -11.12
CA GLY A 353 -0.66 -10.63 -9.97
C GLY A 353 -0.47 -12.13 -10.19
N THR A 354 -0.26 -12.53 -11.45
CA THR A 354 -0.12 -13.94 -11.80
C THR A 354 1.25 -14.46 -11.42
N VAL A 355 1.27 -15.67 -10.86
CA VAL A 355 2.51 -16.40 -10.59
C VAL A 355 2.35 -17.83 -11.05
N PHE A 356 3.33 -18.30 -11.80
CA PHE A 356 3.35 -19.66 -12.36
C PHE A 356 4.56 -20.43 -11.87
N ILE A 357 4.36 -21.72 -11.61
CA ILE A 357 5.42 -22.68 -11.34
C ILE A 357 5.48 -23.72 -12.46
N ARG A 358 6.67 -24.22 -12.75
CA ARG A 358 6.82 -25.39 -13.62
C ARG A 358 6.15 -26.62 -13.03
N LYS A 359 5.40 -27.34 -13.86
CA LYS A 359 4.62 -28.51 -13.43
C LYS A 359 5.48 -29.61 -12.81
N ASP A 360 6.64 -29.92 -13.37
CA ASP A 360 7.55 -30.94 -12.84
C ASP A 360 8.06 -30.61 -11.43
N TYR A 361 8.27 -29.32 -11.14
CA TYR A 361 8.62 -28.85 -9.80
C TYR A 361 7.40 -28.86 -8.87
N PHE A 362 6.24 -28.44 -9.35
CA PHE A 362 5.00 -28.49 -8.57
C PHE A 362 4.64 -29.91 -8.14
N ASP A 363 4.68 -30.86 -9.07
CA ASP A 363 4.40 -32.27 -8.79
C ASP A 363 5.38 -32.84 -7.76
N LYS A 364 6.67 -32.48 -7.86
CA LYS A 364 7.69 -32.86 -6.88
C LYS A 364 7.44 -32.26 -5.49
N PHE A 365 6.93 -31.03 -5.42
CA PHE A 365 6.56 -30.41 -4.13
C PHE A 365 5.41 -31.18 -3.47
N LEU A 366 4.43 -31.64 -4.27
CA LEU A 366 3.27 -32.39 -3.81
C LEU A 366 3.58 -33.80 -3.29
N GLU A 367 4.75 -34.37 -3.61
CA GLU A 367 5.15 -35.70 -3.10
C GLU A 367 5.28 -35.75 -1.56
N GLY A 368 5.52 -34.60 -0.92
CA GLY A 368 5.70 -34.50 0.53
C GLY A 368 4.98 -33.33 1.20
N ASN A 369 4.18 -32.55 0.45
CA ASN A 369 3.49 -31.38 0.96
C ASN A 369 2.08 -31.29 0.38
N THR A 370 1.16 -30.72 1.15
CA THR A 370 -0.19 -30.41 0.68
C THR A 370 -0.24 -28.99 0.14
N VAL A 371 -0.93 -28.79 -0.99
CA VAL A 371 -1.27 -27.46 -1.51
C VAL A 371 -2.79 -27.34 -1.61
N LYS A 372 -3.32 -26.28 -1.02
CA LYS A 372 -4.70 -25.82 -1.18
C LYS A 372 -4.73 -24.57 -2.04
N TYR A 373 -5.88 -24.27 -2.61
CA TYR A 373 -6.15 -22.98 -3.23
C TYR A 373 -7.33 -22.33 -2.54
N PHE A 374 -7.18 -21.03 -2.27
CA PHE A 374 -8.24 -20.18 -1.80
C PHE A 374 -8.62 -19.25 -2.93
N ALA A 375 -9.90 -19.19 -3.25
CA ALA A 375 -10.39 -18.34 -4.33
C ALA A 375 -11.52 -17.45 -3.84
N PHE A 376 -11.60 -16.24 -4.39
CA PHE A 376 -12.75 -15.36 -4.28
C PHE A 376 -13.31 -15.07 -5.66
N THR A 377 -14.63 -15.00 -5.76
CA THR A 377 -15.31 -14.60 -6.99
C THR A 377 -16.35 -13.54 -6.72
N GLU A 378 -16.64 -12.70 -7.71
CA GLU A 378 -17.78 -11.79 -7.69
C GLU A 378 -18.21 -11.45 -9.11
N ARG A 379 -19.52 -11.23 -9.31
CA ARG A 379 -20.07 -10.70 -10.56
C ARG A 379 -20.83 -9.42 -10.31
N PHE A 380 -20.80 -8.55 -11.31
CA PHE A 380 -21.52 -7.30 -11.33
C PHE A 380 -22.29 -7.14 -12.63
N ILE A 381 -23.53 -6.67 -12.53
CA ILE A 381 -24.28 -6.01 -13.61
C ILE A 381 -25.04 -4.81 -13.03
N PRO A 382 -25.35 -3.76 -13.81
CA PRO A 382 -26.09 -2.60 -13.33
C PRO A 382 -27.43 -2.93 -12.67
N ASP A 383 -28.15 -3.96 -13.17
CA ASP A 383 -29.49 -4.33 -12.69
C ASP A 383 -29.49 -4.85 -11.25
N THR A 384 -28.41 -5.53 -10.82
CA THR A 384 -28.32 -6.17 -9.51
C THR A 384 -27.22 -5.60 -8.63
N GLY A 385 -26.32 -4.79 -9.18
CA GLY A 385 -25.04 -4.51 -8.56
C GLY A 385 -24.16 -5.76 -8.47
N TYR A 386 -23.33 -5.82 -7.43
CA TYR A 386 -22.58 -7.02 -7.08
C TYR A 386 -23.52 -8.09 -6.52
N ALA A 387 -23.48 -9.28 -7.09
CA ALA A 387 -24.41 -10.33 -6.73
C ALA A 387 -23.92 -11.23 -5.61
N ASP A 388 -24.66 -11.24 -4.51
CA ASP A 388 -24.40 -12.08 -3.33
C ASP A 388 -24.34 -13.57 -3.66
N GLU A 389 -25.03 -14.04 -4.70
CA GLU A 389 -25.01 -15.45 -5.12
C GLU A 389 -23.66 -15.90 -5.67
N THR A 390 -22.89 -14.97 -6.25
CA THR A 390 -21.57 -15.27 -6.84
C THR A 390 -20.42 -14.58 -6.14
N SER A 391 -20.71 -13.80 -5.08
CA SER A 391 -19.75 -13.33 -4.10
C SER A 391 -19.38 -14.48 -3.15
N LEU A 392 -18.41 -15.30 -3.57
CA LEU A 392 -18.12 -16.59 -2.94
C LEU A 392 -16.64 -16.72 -2.61
N HIS A 393 -16.37 -17.36 -1.47
CA HIS A 393 -15.03 -17.82 -1.09
C HIS A 393 -14.98 -19.35 -1.23
N PHE A 394 -13.92 -19.86 -1.86
CA PHE A 394 -13.70 -21.28 -2.09
C PHE A 394 -12.43 -21.76 -1.40
N GLU A 395 -12.46 -22.99 -0.86
CA GLU A 395 -11.27 -23.78 -0.52
C GLU A 395 -11.23 -24.98 -1.47
N ILE A 396 -10.14 -25.12 -2.20
CA ILE A 396 -9.97 -26.11 -3.26
C ILE A 396 -8.76 -26.97 -2.91
N VAL A 397 -8.95 -28.28 -2.91
CA VAL A 397 -7.90 -29.26 -2.62
C VAL A 397 -7.90 -30.28 -3.73
N ASN A 398 -6.73 -30.55 -4.33
CA ASN A 398 -6.57 -31.53 -5.40
C ASN A 398 -7.56 -31.33 -6.59
N GLY A 399 -7.80 -30.07 -6.97
CA GLY A 399 -8.70 -29.70 -8.07
C GLY A 399 -10.18 -29.91 -7.76
N LYS A 400 -10.57 -30.03 -6.48
CA LYS A 400 -11.96 -30.15 -6.03
C LYS A 400 -12.28 -29.10 -5.00
N ILE A 401 -13.46 -28.49 -5.12
CA ILE A 401 -13.99 -27.54 -4.14
C ILE A 401 -14.41 -28.34 -2.90
N GLU A 402 -13.73 -28.11 -1.78
CA GLU A 402 -14.03 -28.73 -0.48
C GLU A 402 -14.94 -27.83 0.37
N LYS A 403 -14.78 -26.51 0.26
CA LYS A 403 -15.66 -25.54 0.93
C LYS A 403 -16.06 -24.42 -0.02
N GLU A 404 -17.28 -23.94 0.16
CA GLU A 404 -17.87 -22.79 -0.51
C GLU A 404 -18.68 -22.03 0.54
N ILE A 405 -18.37 -20.75 0.74
CA ILE A 405 -19.07 -19.87 1.68
C ILE A 405 -19.39 -18.54 0.99
N LYS A 406 -20.49 -17.90 1.39
CA LYS A 406 -20.86 -16.58 0.89
C LYS A 406 -19.98 -15.50 1.51
N ASN A 407 -19.69 -14.45 0.74
CA ASN A 407 -19.12 -13.24 1.29
C ASN A 407 -20.23 -12.46 2.02
N ASN A 408 -20.38 -12.72 3.32
CA ASN A 408 -21.27 -11.92 4.16
C ASN A 408 -20.52 -10.66 4.60
N ASP A 409 -20.90 -9.49 4.08
CA ASP A 409 -20.38 -8.18 4.49
C ASP A 409 -20.85 -7.81 5.91
N VAL A 410 -20.48 -8.61 6.91
CA VAL A 410 -20.49 -8.14 8.29
C VAL A 410 -19.22 -7.32 8.44
N TYR A 411 -19.34 -6.02 8.18
CA TYR A 411 -18.36 -5.01 8.60
C TYR A 411 -17.98 -5.30 10.05
N SER A 412 -16.84 -5.98 10.25
CA SER A 412 -16.28 -6.19 11.56
C SER A 412 -15.85 -4.81 12.04
N ARG A 413 -16.71 -4.19 12.86
CA ARG A 413 -16.32 -3.00 13.61
C ARG A 413 -15.03 -3.37 14.31
N ARG A 414 -13.93 -2.66 13.99
CA ARG A 414 -12.70 -2.70 14.78
C ARG A 414 -13.13 -2.55 16.24
N ASN A 415 -12.96 -3.61 17.02
CA ASN A 415 -13.17 -3.56 18.45
C ASN A 415 -12.09 -2.62 19.01
N ASN A 416 -12.45 -1.36 19.22
CA ASN A 416 -11.73 -0.48 20.13
C ASN A 416 -11.98 -1.00 21.55
N GLY A 417 -11.29 -2.10 21.90
CA GLY A 417 -11.30 -2.60 23.27
C GLY A 417 -10.81 -1.50 24.21
N ASP A 418 -11.53 -1.28 25.30
CA ASP A 418 -11.11 -0.39 26.37
C ASP A 418 -9.73 -0.83 26.87
N ASN A 419 -8.73 0.04 26.71
CA ASN A 419 -7.39 -0.23 27.23
C ASN A 419 -7.42 -0.12 28.78
N PRO A 420 -7.16 -1.20 29.54
CA PRO A 420 -7.21 -1.18 31.00
C PRO A 420 -6.17 -0.25 31.65
N LEU A 421 -5.16 0.21 30.91
CA LEU A 421 -4.19 1.21 31.38
C LEU A 421 -4.82 2.60 31.59
N CYS A 422 -5.86 2.92 30.82
CA CYS A 422 -6.48 4.23 30.79
C CYS A 422 -7.30 4.53 32.07
N SER A 423 -7.99 3.53 32.60
CA SER A 423 -8.82 3.64 33.82
C SER A 423 -8.02 3.84 35.12
N ALA A 424 -6.71 3.59 35.11
CA ALA A 424 -5.85 3.66 36.28
C ALA A 424 -4.76 4.75 36.18
N CYS A 425 -4.71 5.50 35.08
CA CYS A 425 -3.68 6.51 34.84
C CYS A 425 -4.02 7.80 35.61
N PRO A 426 -3.11 8.34 36.45
CA PRO A 426 -3.37 9.58 37.20
C PRO A 426 -3.49 10.82 36.29
N HIS A 427 -3.19 10.66 35.00
CA HIS A 427 -3.21 11.70 33.98
C HIS A 427 -4.47 11.65 33.10
N THR A 428 -5.40 10.69 33.29
CA THR A 428 -6.59 10.47 32.45
C THR A 428 -7.91 10.98 33.05
N ASN A 429 -7.89 11.61 34.23
CA ASN A 429 -9.07 12.25 34.80
C ASN A 429 -9.46 13.50 33.99
N ILE A 430 -10.13 13.28 32.88
CA ILE A 430 -10.98 14.26 32.23
C ILE A 430 -12.36 13.60 32.20
N ALA A 431 -13.15 13.89 33.24
CA ALA A 431 -14.58 13.86 33.07
C ALA A 431 -14.94 14.83 31.95
N ASP A 432 -16.03 14.55 31.23
CA ASP A 432 -16.72 15.51 30.36
C ASP A 432 -17.15 16.74 31.19
N GLU A 433 -16.21 17.63 31.55
CA GLU A 433 -16.55 18.97 31.96
C GLU A 433 -16.91 19.72 30.70
N ALA A 434 -18.18 19.56 30.34
CA ALA A 434 -18.94 20.30 29.36
C ALA A 434 -18.26 20.47 28.00
N VAL A 435 -18.95 20.01 26.97
CA VAL A 435 -19.00 20.75 25.71
C VAL A 435 -19.35 22.20 26.08
N ASP A 436 -18.32 23.02 26.29
CA ASP A 436 -18.49 24.46 26.34
C ASP A 436 -18.94 24.83 24.93
N ASN A 437 -20.06 25.54 24.85
CA ASN A 437 -20.82 25.86 23.64
C ASN A 437 -20.06 26.80 22.66
N SER A 438 -18.75 26.67 22.54
CA SER A 438 -17.90 27.40 21.59
C SER A 438 -18.04 26.87 20.16
N SER A 439 -18.54 25.65 19.97
CA SER A 439 -18.92 25.15 18.63
C SER A 439 -20.14 25.86 18.03
N ILE A 440 -20.91 26.61 18.84
CA ILE A 440 -21.97 27.50 18.34
C ILE A 440 -21.37 28.80 17.77
N SER A 441 -20.24 29.29 18.30
CA SER A 441 -19.58 30.51 17.77
C SER A 441 -18.94 30.33 16.39
N ASN A 442 -18.58 29.10 16.00
CA ASN A 442 -18.04 28.83 14.66
C ASN A 442 -19.13 28.73 13.58
N ILE A 443 -20.38 28.41 13.94
CA ILE A 443 -21.51 28.42 13.01
C ILE A 443 -21.97 29.86 12.75
N GLU A 444 -22.01 30.72 13.77
CA GLU A 444 -22.32 32.16 13.59
C GLU A 444 -21.29 32.89 12.71
N TRP A 445 -20.00 32.53 12.80
CA TRP A 445 -18.97 33.11 11.93
C TRP A 445 -19.12 32.66 10.47
N LEU A 446 -19.46 31.38 10.24
CA LEU A 446 -19.75 30.84 8.91
C LEU A 446 -21.04 31.42 8.31
N GLU A 447 -22.10 31.59 9.10
CA GLU A 447 -23.35 32.20 8.66
C GLU A 447 -23.21 33.71 8.38
N ASN A 448 -22.36 34.42 9.11
CA ASN A 448 -22.06 35.82 8.83
C ASN A 448 -21.15 35.99 7.61
N SER A 449 -20.19 35.08 7.38
CA SER A 449 -19.32 35.12 6.19
C SER A 449 -20.06 34.81 4.87
N LEU A 450 -21.20 34.11 4.95
CA LEU A 450 -22.04 33.77 3.79
C LEU A 450 -23.10 34.85 3.46
N LYS A 451 -23.31 35.85 4.33
CA LYS A 451 -24.23 36.98 4.06
C LYS A 451 -23.62 38.06 3.17
N ASP A 452 -22.31 38.07 3.02
CA ASP A 452 -21.56 39.03 2.19
C ASP A 452 -21.18 38.46 0.81
N TYR A 453 -21.81 37.36 0.37
CA TYR A 453 -21.71 36.79 -0.99
C TYR A 453 -23.03 36.84 -1.76
#